data_AF-A0A956CK63-F1
#
_entry.id   AF-A0A956CK63-F1
#
_cell.length_a   1.000
_cell.length_b   1.000
_cell.length_c   1.000
_cell.angle_alpha   90.00
_cell.angle_beta   90.00
_cell.angle_gamma   90.00
#
_symmetry.space_group_name_H-M   'P 1'
#
loop_
_entity.id
_entity.type
_entity.pdbx_description
1 polymer ?
#
loop_
_entity_poly.entity_id
_entity_poly.type
_entity_poly.pdbx_seq_one_letter_code
_entity_poly.pdbx_strand_id
1 'polypeptide(L)'
;MSHDVLADIVARKRVEIRRRQRHAESIEALLNPVPFDPDRGRRALEVLRRNGAPLPNVLAEIKFCSPSAGVIRSRTPGDVTRIARAYAAGGVAAISVLADGPGFGGSVLDVRRAASVVPCPVLFKEFVL
;
A
#
# COMPACT_ATOMS: atom_id res chain seq x y z
N MET A 1 1.70 -9.44 30.92
CA MET A 1 2.56 -9.67 29.73
C MET A 1 2.04 -8.77 28.63
N SER A 2 2.88 -7.91 28.03
CA SER A 2 2.41 -7.05 26.93
C SER A 2 2.11 -7.91 25.72
N HIS A 3 0.96 -7.68 25.09
CA HIS A 3 0.55 -8.37 23.88
C HIS A 3 1.49 -8.03 22.71
N ASP A 4 2.09 -9.04 22.06
CA ASP A 4 2.95 -8.84 20.89
C ASP A 4 2.10 -8.78 19.61
N VAL A 5 1.69 -7.57 19.27
CA VAL A 5 0.88 -7.31 18.06
C VAL A 5 1.62 -7.70 16.77
N LEU A 6 2.96 -7.58 16.75
CA LEU A 6 3.72 -7.92 15.55
C LEU A 6 3.75 -9.44 15.32
N ALA A 7 3.96 -10.22 16.39
CA ALA A 7 3.92 -11.68 16.30
C ALA A 7 2.58 -12.18 15.73
N ASP A 8 1.46 -11.60 16.17
CA ASP A 8 0.13 -11.97 15.65
C ASP A 8 -0.08 -11.56 14.19
N ILE A 9 0.43 -10.40 13.79
CA ILE A 9 0.40 -9.98 12.39
C ILE A 9 1.22 -10.94 11.53
N VAL A 10 2.43 -11.29 11.94
CA VAL A 10 3.32 -12.21 11.21
C VAL A 10 2.68 -13.61 11.11
N ALA A 11 2.12 -14.12 12.20
CA ALA A 11 1.45 -15.42 12.23
C ALA A 11 0.29 -15.48 11.21
N ARG A 12 -0.57 -14.46 11.19
CA ARG A 12 -1.67 -14.36 10.22
C ARG A 12 -1.17 -14.18 8.79
N LYS A 13 -0.13 -13.37 8.57
CA LYS A 13 0.45 -13.12 7.24
C LYS A 13 1.03 -14.40 6.63
N ARG A 14 1.68 -15.26 7.43
CA ARG A 14 2.16 -16.58 6.96
C ARG A 14 1.03 -17.48 6.45
N VAL A 15 -0.12 -17.49 7.13
CA VAL A 15 -1.31 -18.23 6.67
C VAL A 15 -1.85 -17.64 5.36
N GLU A 16 -1.92 -16.31 5.28
CA GLU A 16 -2.37 -15.62 4.08
C GLU A 16 -1.48 -15.89 2.86
N ILE A 17 -0.15 -15.81 3.02
CA ILE A 17 0.83 -16.08 1.96
C ILE A 17 0.65 -17.50 1.44
N ARG A 18 0.61 -18.52 2.34
CA ARG A 18 0.40 -19.91 1.93
C ARG A 18 -0.91 -20.11 1.16
N ARG A 19 -1.99 -19.43 1.56
CA ARG A 19 -3.27 -19.49 0.83
C ARG A 19 -3.14 -18.86 -0.56
N ARG A 20 -2.49 -17.71 -0.68
CA ARG A 20 -2.28 -17.02 -1.97
C ARG A 20 -1.36 -17.80 -2.90
N GLN A 21 -0.30 -18.42 -2.39
CA GLN A 21 0.61 -19.27 -3.18
C GLN A 21 -0.12 -20.47 -3.78
N ARG A 22 -0.86 -21.23 -2.97
CA ARG A 22 -1.68 -22.36 -3.48
C ARG A 22 -2.68 -21.93 -4.55
N HIS A 23 -3.30 -20.76 -4.37
CA HIS A 23 -4.25 -20.22 -5.34
C HIS A 23 -3.55 -19.74 -6.62
N ALA A 24 -2.37 -19.13 -6.50
CA ALA A 24 -1.56 -18.71 -7.64
C ALA A 24 -1.07 -19.90 -8.45
N GLU A 25 -0.51 -20.94 -7.80
CA GLU A 25 -0.12 -22.20 -8.45
C GLU A 25 -1.29 -22.86 -9.21
N SER A 26 -2.51 -22.69 -8.70
CA SER A 26 -3.73 -23.22 -9.35
C SER A 26 -4.18 -22.41 -10.58
N ILE A 27 -3.77 -21.14 -10.71
CA ILE A 27 -4.29 -20.19 -11.71
C ILE A 27 -3.17 -19.64 -12.62
N GLU A 28 -1.88 -19.88 -12.31
CA GLU A 28 -0.71 -19.36 -13.03
C GLU A 28 -0.75 -19.69 -14.53
N ALA A 29 -1.34 -20.83 -14.90
CA ALA A 29 -1.54 -21.22 -16.30
C ALA A 29 -2.53 -20.33 -17.08
N LEU A 30 -3.34 -19.50 -16.40
CA LEU A 30 -4.44 -18.71 -16.96
C LEU A 30 -4.22 -17.20 -16.88
N LEU A 31 -3.21 -16.72 -16.16
CA LEU A 31 -2.95 -15.30 -15.97
C LEU A 31 -1.79 -14.85 -16.85
N ASN A 32 -1.96 -13.71 -17.52
CA ASN A 32 -0.87 -13.00 -18.19
C ASN A 32 -0.26 -12.05 -17.15
N PRO A 33 0.83 -12.43 -16.44
CA PRO A 33 1.35 -11.63 -15.35
C PRO A 33 1.82 -10.26 -15.87
N VAL A 34 1.59 -9.21 -15.08
CA VAL A 34 2.21 -7.92 -15.36
C VAL A 34 3.73 -8.11 -15.24
N PRO A 35 4.52 -7.81 -16.28
CA PRO A 35 5.97 -7.97 -16.22
C PRO A 35 6.54 -7.20 -15.03
N PHE A 36 7.44 -7.85 -14.29
CA PHE A 36 8.18 -7.17 -13.24
C PHE A 36 9.05 -6.08 -13.87
N ASP A 37 8.92 -4.87 -13.34
CA ASP A 37 9.71 -3.71 -13.76
C ASP A 37 10.80 -3.46 -12.73
N PRO A 38 12.05 -3.88 -12.99
CA PRO A 38 13.14 -3.79 -12.02
C PRO A 38 13.52 -2.33 -11.69
N ASP A 39 13.20 -1.38 -12.57
CA ASP A 39 13.57 0.02 -12.39
C ASP A 39 12.47 0.85 -11.73
N ARG A 40 11.28 0.29 -11.51
CA ARG A 40 10.16 0.96 -10.82
C ARG A 40 10.59 1.57 -9.48
N GLY A 41 11.30 0.79 -8.66
CA GLY A 41 11.79 1.24 -7.36
C GLY A 41 12.82 2.35 -7.47
N ARG A 42 13.74 2.25 -8.44
CA ARG A 42 14.77 3.26 -8.71
C ARG A 42 14.15 4.61 -9.07
N ARG A 43 13.21 4.62 -10.03
CA ARG A 43 12.50 5.84 -10.45
C ARG A 43 11.70 6.46 -9.31
N ALA A 44 11.08 5.65 -8.44
CA ALA A 44 10.41 6.15 -7.24
C ALA A 44 11.38 6.82 -6.25
N LEU A 45 12.56 6.23 -6.02
CA LEU A 45 13.59 6.80 -5.16
C LEU A 45 14.17 8.10 -5.71
N GLU A 46 14.33 8.22 -7.03
CA GLU A 46 14.77 9.45 -7.67
C GLU A 46 13.82 10.61 -7.39
N VAL A 47 12.50 10.38 -7.43
CA VAL A 47 11.50 11.40 -7.06
C VAL A 47 11.63 11.80 -5.59
N LEU A 48 11.79 10.83 -4.68
CA LEU A 48 11.88 11.08 -3.23
C LEU A 48 13.19 11.77 -2.80
N ARG A 49 14.27 11.60 -3.58
CA ARG A 49 15.58 12.20 -3.32
C ARG A 49 15.78 13.59 -3.93
N ARG A 50 14.78 14.13 -4.65
CA ARG A 50 14.87 15.48 -5.21
C ARG A 50 15.07 16.49 -4.08
N ASN A 51 16.30 16.95 -3.93
CA ASN A 51 16.70 17.98 -2.98
C ASN A 51 16.58 19.36 -3.65
N GLY A 52 16.31 20.40 -2.86
CA GLY A 52 16.24 21.78 -3.36
C GLY A 52 14.83 22.34 -3.58
N ALA A 53 13.79 21.56 -3.29
CA ALA A 53 12.45 22.13 -3.15
C ALA A 53 12.35 22.94 -1.84
N PRO A 54 11.60 24.05 -1.81
CA PRO A 54 11.40 24.84 -0.60
C PRO A 54 10.58 24.11 0.48
N LEU A 55 9.99 22.96 0.15
CA LEU A 55 9.13 22.17 1.02
C LEU A 55 9.69 20.75 1.21
N PRO A 56 9.38 20.09 2.34
CA PRO A 56 9.81 18.72 2.58
C PRO A 56 9.15 17.73 1.61
N ASN A 57 9.86 16.67 1.25
CA ASN A 57 9.31 15.56 0.48
C ASN A 57 8.38 14.72 1.37
N VAL A 58 7.06 14.86 1.17
CA VAL A 58 6.05 14.14 1.93
C VAL A 58 5.65 12.83 1.25
N LEU A 59 5.69 11.73 2.00
CA LEU A 59 5.03 10.46 1.66
C LEU A 59 3.71 10.38 2.44
N ALA A 60 2.58 10.69 1.79
CA ALA A 60 1.29 10.70 2.47
C ALA A 60 0.65 9.30 2.49
N GLU A 61 0.15 8.86 3.66
CA GLU A 61 -0.39 7.52 3.83
C GLU A 61 -1.93 7.48 3.80
N ILE A 62 -2.49 6.62 2.96
CA ILE A 62 -3.92 6.25 2.99
C ILE A 62 -4.07 5.07 3.94
N LYS A 63 -4.66 5.32 5.12
CA LYS A 63 -4.91 4.32 6.17
C LYS A 63 -6.28 4.56 6.81
N PHE A 64 -7.11 3.52 6.86
CA PHE A 64 -8.48 3.62 7.41
C PHE A 64 -8.56 3.12 8.85
N CYS A 65 -7.77 2.10 9.22
CA CYS A 65 -7.71 1.56 10.58
C CYS A 65 -6.28 1.27 11.02
N SER A 66 -6.07 1.11 12.32
CA SER A 66 -4.87 0.46 12.88
C SER A 66 -5.19 -0.29 14.19
N PRO A 67 -4.36 -1.26 14.60
CA PRO A 67 -4.53 -1.93 15.90
C PRO A 67 -4.50 -0.97 17.10
N SER A 68 -3.70 0.10 17.02
CA SER A 68 -3.53 1.06 18.11
C SER A 68 -4.61 2.14 18.17
N ALA A 69 -5.15 2.57 17.02
CA ALA A 69 -6.07 3.70 16.94
C ALA A 69 -7.51 3.29 16.58
N GLY A 70 -7.77 2.01 16.30
CA GLY A 70 -9.06 1.55 15.81
C GLY A 70 -9.36 2.14 14.44
N VAL A 71 -10.60 2.65 14.26
CA VAL A 71 -11.02 3.32 13.02
C VAL A 71 -10.49 4.75 13.02
N ILE A 72 -9.58 5.05 12.08
CA ILE A 72 -9.05 6.39 11.84
C ILE A 72 -10.00 7.18 10.95
N ARG A 73 -10.57 6.51 9.94
CA ARG A 73 -11.54 7.10 9.01
C ARG A 73 -12.53 6.04 8.55
N SER A 74 -13.82 6.34 8.70
CA SER A 74 -14.90 5.53 8.11
C SER A 74 -14.79 5.52 6.59
N ARG A 75 -14.87 4.32 6.01
CA ARG A 75 -14.64 4.08 4.59
C ARG A 75 -15.94 4.17 3.80
N THR A 76 -15.90 4.86 2.67
CA THR A 76 -16.97 4.94 1.68
C THR A 76 -16.45 4.57 0.28
N PRO A 77 -17.33 4.13 -0.64
CA PRO A 77 -16.94 3.84 -2.02
C PRO A 77 -16.24 5.04 -2.67
N GLY A 78 -15.10 4.79 -3.34
CA GLY A 78 -14.32 5.84 -4.02
C GLY A 78 -13.38 6.65 -3.12
N ASP A 79 -13.34 6.41 -1.80
CA ASP A 79 -12.47 7.16 -0.90
C ASP A 79 -11.00 7.08 -1.28
N VAL A 80 -10.50 5.89 -1.61
CA VAL A 80 -9.09 5.68 -1.96
C VAL A 80 -8.68 6.57 -3.14
N THR A 81 -9.46 6.57 -4.22
CA THR A 81 -9.18 7.39 -5.39
C THR A 81 -9.31 8.89 -5.10
N ARG A 82 -10.29 9.28 -4.29
CA ARG A 82 -10.52 10.68 -3.91
C ARG A 82 -9.38 11.22 -3.04
N ILE A 83 -8.97 10.46 -2.03
CA ILE A 83 -7.86 10.80 -1.13
C ILE A 83 -6.54 10.83 -1.91
N ALA A 84 -6.29 9.85 -2.78
CA ALA A 84 -5.08 9.82 -3.59
C ALA A 84 -4.94 11.06 -4.49
N ARG A 85 -6.01 11.45 -5.19
CA ARG A 85 -6.05 12.68 -5.99
C ARG A 85 -5.81 13.93 -5.14
N ALA A 86 -6.43 14.00 -3.96
CA ALA A 86 -6.24 15.13 -3.05
C ALA A 86 -4.79 15.25 -2.56
N TYR A 87 -4.15 14.14 -2.19
CA TYR A 87 -2.74 14.14 -1.83
C TYR A 87 -1.84 14.53 -3.00
N ALA A 88 -2.07 13.99 -4.20
CA ALA A 88 -1.32 14.37 -5.39
C ALA A 88 -1.46 15.88 -5.71
N ALA A 89 -2.67 16.43 -5.62
CA ALA A 89 -2.92 17.86 -5.78
C ALA A 89 -2.25 18.71 -4.69
N GLY A 90 -2.07 18.15 -3.49
CA GLY A 90 -1.31 18.76 -2.39
C GLY A 90 0.21 18.72 -2.56
N GLY A 91 0.73 18.17 -3.66
CA GLY A 91 2.17 18.19 -3.97
C GLY A 91 3.00 17.15 -3.20
N VAL A 92 2.39 16.04 -2.76
CA VAL A 92 3.16 14.96 -2.10
C VAL A 92 4.15 14.33 -3.06
N ALA A 93 5.32 13.94 -2.55
CA ALA A 93 6.36 13.29 -3.35
C ALA A 93 5.93 11.86 -3.74
N ALA A 94 5.18 11.18 -2.87
CA ALA A 94 4.61 9.86 -3.13
C ALA A 94 3.43 9.57 -2.19
N ILE A 95 2.72 8.48 -2.45
CA ILE A 95 1.60 8.01 -1.62
C ILE A 95 1.91 6.60 -1.10
N SER A 96 1.74 6.38 0.20
CA SER A 96 1.72 5.05 0.83
C SER A 96 0.29 4.57 0.93
N VAL A 97 0.00 3.33 0.53
CA VAL A 97 -1.34 2.75 0.67
C VAL A 97 -1.24 1.43 1.42
N LEU A 98 -1.95 1.33 2.55
CA LEU A 98 -2.03 0.09 3.32
C LEU A 98 -2.75 -0.99 2.50
N ALA A 99 -2.05 -2.09 2.26
CA ALA A 99 -2.58 -3.25 1.55
C ALA A 99 -3.08 -4.34 2.51
N ASP A 100 -2.60 -4.34 3.75
CA ASP A 100 -3.02 -5.29 4.78
C ASP A 100 -4.47 -5.04 5.18
N GLY A 101 -5.30 -6.08 5.11
CA GLY A 101 -6.71 -6.01 5.50
C GLY A 101 -6.91 -6.15 7.00
N PRO A 102 -6.53 -7.30 7.60
CA PRO A 102 -6.86 -7.62 8.99
C PRO A 102 -6.25 -6.68 10.05
N GLY A 103 -7.05 -5.71 10.53
CA GLY A 103 -6.67 -4.73 11.55
C GLY A 103 -6.28 -3.36 10.98
N PHE A 104 -6.13 -3.24 9.66
CA PHE A 104 -5.77 -2.00 8.97
C PHE A 104 -6.82 -1.54 7.94
N GLY A 105 -7.72 -2.42 7.51
CA GLY A 105 -8.80 -2.11 6.56
C GLY A 105 -8.33 -1.83 5.14
N GLY A 106 -7.09 -2.21 4.81
CA GLY A 106 -6.47 -2.06 3.50
C GLY A 106 -6.82 -3.19 2.53
N SER A 107 -6.38 -3.05 1.28
CA SER A 107 -6.44 -4.13 0.29
C SER A 107 -5.48 -3.89 -0.86
N VAL A 108 -5.06 -4.96 -1.55
CA VAL A 108 -4.27 -4.88 -2.79
C VAL A 108 -4.99 -4.08 -3.88
N LEU A 109 -6.32 -4.17 -3.93
CA LEU A 109 -7.13 -3.41 -4.89
C LEU A 109 -7.07 -1.90 -4.62
N ASP A 110 -6.89 -1.49 -3.37
CA ASP A 110 -6.77 -0.07 -3.03
C ASP A 110 -5.46 0.52 -3.52
N VAL A 111 -4.37 -0.24 -3.44
CA VAL A 111 -3.08 0.16 -4.03
C VAL A 111 -3.23 0.37 -5.54
N ARG A 112 -3.88 -0.58 -6.24
CA ARG A 112 -4.15 -0.46 -7.68
C ARG A 112 -5.00 0.76 -8.02
N ARG A 113 -6.08 0.98 -7.27
CA ARG A 113 -6.99 2.13 -7.45
C ARG A 113 -6.25 3.44 -7.27
N ALA A 114 -5.46 3.59 -6.21
CA ALA A 114 -4.66 4.79 -5.98
C ALA A 114 -3.66 5.01 -7.12
N ALA A 115 -2.88 3.99 -7.49
CA ALA A 115 -1.89 4.07 -8.57
C ALA A 115 -2.49 4.40 -9.94
N SER A 116 -3.76 4.04 -10.19
CA SER A 116 -4.44 4.34 -11.46
C SER A 116 -4.86 5.80 -11.63
N VAL A 117 -4.83 6.61 -10.55
CA VAL A 117 -5.39 7.98 -10.57
C VAL A 117 -4.40 9.07 -10.18
N VAL A 118 -3.13 8.73 -9.94
CA VAL A 118 -2.08 9.69 -9.58
C VAL A 118 -0.82 9.49 -10.42
N PRO A 119 -0.09 10.56 -10.74
CA PRO A 119 1.16 10.46 -11.48
C PRO A 119 2.38 10.17 -10.58
N CYS A 120 2.26 10.38 -9.26
CA CYS A 120 3.35 10.16 -8.32
C CYS A 120 3.50 8.68 -7.94
N PRO A 121 4.68 8.25 -7.45
CA PRO A 121 4.89 6.88 -6.99
C PRO A 121 3.90 6.47 -5.88
N VAL A 122 3.45 5.21 -5.94
CA VAL A 122 2.61 4.60 -4.91
C VAL A 122 3.34 3.42 -4.26
N LEU A 123 3.57 3.53 -2.95
CA LEU A 123 4.17 2.49 -2.12
C LEU A 123 3.11 1.47 -1.69
N PHE A 124 3.41 0.20 -1.93
CA PHE A 124 2.67 -0.94 -1.39
C PHE A 124 3.07 -1.15 0.09
N LYS A 125 2.27 -0.61 1.02
CA LYS A 125 2.56 -0.70 2.45
C LYS A 125 1.92 -1.96 3.03
N GLU A 126 2.74 -2.93 3.37
CA GLU A 126 2.35 -4.29 3.78
C GLU A 126 3.45 -4.90 4.68
N PHE A 127 3.12 -5.98 5.39
CA PHE A 127 4.10 -6.84 6.04
C PHE A 127 4.66 -7.86 5.02
N VAL A 128 5.89 -7.63 4.57
CA VAL A 128 6.62 -8.51 3.64
C VAL A 128 7.46 -9.50 4.45
N LEU A 129 7.32 -10.80 4.17
CA LEU A 129 7.98 -11.91 4.88
C LEU A 129 8.84 -12.75 3.92
#